data_AF-A0A843XH47-F1
#
_entry.id   AF-A0A843XH47-F1
#
_cell.length_a   1.000
_cell.length_b   1.000
_cell.length_c   1.000
_cell.angle_alpha   90.00
_cell.angle_beta   90.00
_cell.angle_gamma   90.00
#
_symmetry.space_group_name_H-M   'P 1'
#
loop_
_entity.id
_entity.type
_entity.pdbx_description
1 polymer ?
#
loop_
_entity_poly.entity_id
_entity_poly.type
_entity_poly.pdbx_seq_one_letter_code
_entity_poly.pdbx_strand_id
1 'polypeptide(L)'
;MITVSCAARHGEGAATHLREVPHQGRQHLGRIQNRAHILIQKEDKKVYSTLQHSSCARFFSSTTVLWILPSPPSPSSSSPAASALPCKVETGPSPSMSTAEITRVESSKVAEAGGGHNGKHRRGMGYRYSPTHSAARSLCLGLVILLLLAGITALVLYLVYRPSKPRFAVVSAAVYALSSTPAPTTVTASMQFTVVIRNPNDRSSVAYDRLAAYVTNRGEAITPPAPLPPLVQGRDSTVAVSPALGGAPVPVSSAVAGGLAADQAYGAAALRLVVMGRLRYKAGPFRSAWTHVFVRCDLLVGVRRGVQGQVPILGAPDCDQMSLLDITESPKHCAQKGLNAGKLSKKLLYALSSASLTVLSIVFVVWLILRPSKPGFYLRDAGVYQLSLSPPRLLNSTVQFTLVSTNPNARVGVYYDQLRAYAAYRGQQITGEIGFPPFYQGHGDTNLLSASLSGAGVPVAASFGYEVGRDQTAGGIPIRLRLGGRVRWKVGTWVSGQYHIEVDCVAIVGFVPGDMSGPLTTIQGSQCSTTI
;
A
#
# COMPACT_ATOMS: atom_id res chain seq x y z
N MET A 1 -60.73 -42.77 -9.28
CA MET A 1 -61.31 -42.95 -7.94
C MET A 1 -61.30 -41.61 -7.22
N ILE A 2 -62.49 -41.03 -7.11
CA ILE A 2 -63.00 -40.04 -6.14
C ILE A 2 -62.19 -38.75 -5.93
N THR A 3 -62.69 -37.71 -6.60
CA THR A 3 -62.68 -36.28 -6.24
C THR A 3 -63.41 -36.00 -4.92
N VAL A 4 -62.96 -35.05 -4.08
CA VAL A 4 -63.84 -34.05 -3.41
C VAL A 4 -63.07 -32.76 -3.12
N SER A 5 -63.66 -31.64 -3.55
CA SER A 5 -63.43 -30.25 -3.15
C SER A 5 -64.56 -29.84 -2.18
N CYS A 6 -64.29 -28.95 -1.22
CA CYS A 6 -65.21 -27.99 -0.57
C CYS A 6 -64.58 -27.47 0.74
N ALA A 7 -64.95 -26.36 1.36
CA ALA A 7 -65.48 -25.04 1.00
C ALA A 7 -65.64 -24.28 2.34
N ALA A 8 -65.69 -22.95 2.25
CA ALA A 8 -65.75 -21.93 3.29
C ALA A 8 -66.82 -22.05 4.42
N ARG A 9 -66.57 -21.36 5.55
CA ARG A 9 -67.50 -20.49 6.34
C ARG A 9 -66.67 -19.72 7.40
N HIS A 10 -66.57 -18.39 7.39
CA HIS A 10 -67.49 -17.28 7.75
C HIS A 10 -67.93 -17.18 9.23
N GLY A 11 -67.68 -15.98 9.79
CA GLY A 11 -68.12 -15.41 11.07
C GLY A 11 -67.13 -14.32 11.50
N GLU A 12 -67.28 -13.02 11.16
CA GLU A 12 -68.14 -12.02 11.82
C GLU A 12 -68.21 -12.23 13.34
N GLY A 13 -67.90 -11.31 14.25
CA GLY A 13 -67.59 -9.88 14.23
C GLY A 13 -67.97 -9.37 15.63
N ALA A 14 -67.11 -8.60 16.30
CA ALA A 14 -67.49 -7.74 17.43
C ALA A 14 -66.37 -6.77 17.78
N ALA A 15 -66.64 -5.49 17.51
CA ALA A 15 -65.88 -4.34 17.98
C ALA A 15 -66.34 -3.92 19.39
N THR A 16 -65.47 -3.20 20.11
CA THR A 16 -65.64 -2.29 21.28
C THR A 16 -64.50 -2.57 22.29
N HIS A 17 -63.82 -1.62 22.93
CA HIS A 17 -63.99 -0.18 23.09
C HIS A 17 -62.63 0.47 23.48
N LEU A 18 -62.50 1.75 23.14
CA LEU A 18 -61.44 2.75 23.37
C LEU A 18 -60.71 2.77 24.73
N ARG A 19 -59.39 3.05 24.73
CA ARG A 19 -58.80 4.26 25.38
C ARG A 19 -57.32 4.50 25.04
N GLU A 20 -56.98 5.78 24.90
CA GLU A 20 -55.68 6.38 24.56
C GLU A 20 -54.65 6.40 25.72
N VAL A 21 -53.37 6.08 25.40
CA VAL A 21 -52.08 6.84 25.58
C VAL A 21 -51.86 7.65 26.89
N PRO A 22 -50.64 7.79 27.54
CA PRO A 22 -49.26 7.63 27.02
C PRO A 22 -48.16 6.99 27.93
N HIS A 23 -46.98 6.83 27.30
CA HIS A 23 -45.59 6.99 27.78
C HIS A 23 -44.93 6.03 28.80
N GLN A 24 -43.77 5.51 28.35
CA GLN A 24 -42.51 5.31 29.08
C GLN A 24 -42.17 3.87 29.52
N GLY A 25 -41.08 3.32 28.95
CA GLY A 25 -40.50 2.04 29.38
C GLY A 25 -39.78 1.21 28.31
N ARG A 26 -39.12 1.84 27.33
CA ARG A 26 -38.35 1.11 26.29
C ARG A 26 -36.89 0.97 26.67
N GLN A 27 -36.57 0.16 27.68
CA GLN A 27 -35.27 -0.50 27.82
C GLN A 27 -35.50 -1.82 28.56
N HIS A 28 -35.00 -2.93 28.00
CA HIS A 28 -35.12 -4.33 28.44
C HIS A 28 -36.02 -5.23 27.58
N LEU A 29 -35.72 -5.35 26.28
CA LEU A 29 -35.97 -6.58 25.53
C LEU A 29 -35.02 -6.66 24.32
N GLY A 30 -33.76 -6.94 24.60
CA GLY A 30 -32.68 -7.05 23.60
C GLY A 30 -31.54 -7.95 24.04
N ARG A 31 -31.82 -8.91 24.94
CA ARG A 31 -30.79 -9.76 25.56
C ARG A 31 -31.10 -11.26 25.59
N ILE A 32 -32.13 -11.72 24.87
CA ILE A 32 -32.52 -13.15 24.84
C ILE A 32 -32.69 -13.68 23.40
N GLN A 33 -32.08 -13.05 22.40
CA GLN A 33 -32.10 -13.56 21.02
C GLN A 33 -30.73 -13.68 20.33
N ASN A 34 -29.63 -13.49 21.08
CA ASN A 34 -28.26 -13.70 20.58
C ASN A 34 -27.47 -14.77 21.37
N ARG A 35 -28.15 -15.67 22.09
CA ARG A 35 -27.49 -16.75 22.87
C ARG A 35 -27.85 -18.18 22.43
N ALA A 36 -28.60 -18.34 21.35
CA ALA A 36 -29.02 -19.64 20.82
C ALA A 36 -28.36 -20.04 19.48
N HIS A 37 -27.43 -19.24 18.94
CA HIS A 37 -26.70 -19.56 17.70
C HIS A 37 -25.21 -19.89 17.90
N ILE A 38 -24.79 -20.10 19.15
CA ILE A 38 -23.41 -20.50 19.52
C ILE A 38 -23.47 -21.77 20.37
N LEU A 39 -24.26 -22.77 19.97
CA LEU A 39 -24.23 -24.12 20.56
C LEU A 39 -24.46 -25.25 19.54
N ILE A 40 -24.34 -24.99 18.23
CA ILE A 40 -24.36 -26.03 17.18
C ILE A 40 -23.17 -25.85 16.22
N GLN A 41 -21.96 -25.73 16.77
CA GLN A 41 -20.69 -25.82 16.02
C GLN A 41 -19.52 -26.27 16.93
N LYS A 42 -19.80 -26.84 18.12
CA LYS A 42 -18.76 -27.19 19.12
C LYS A 42 -18.68 -28.68 19.46
N GLU A 43 -19.29 -29.57 18.68
CA GLU A 43 -19.18 -31.03 18.90
C GLU A 43 -18.46 -31.84 17.80
N ASP A 44 -18.18 -31.31 16.61
CA ASP A 44 -17.56 -32.11 15.52
C ASP A 44 -16.03 -31.98 15.36
N LYS A 45 -15.29 -31.55 16.38
CA LYS A 45 -13.80 -31.52 16.34
C LYS A 45 -13.11 -32.24 17.49
N LYS A 46 -13.79 -33.22 18.08
CA LYS A 46 -13.27 -34.04 19.18
C LYS A 46 -13.36 -35.54 18.91
N VAL A 47 -13.01 -35.98 17.70
CA VAL A 47 -12.66 -37.37 17.41
C VAL A 47 -11.51 -37.35 16.40
N TYR A 48 -10.46 -38.14 16.67
CA TYR A 48 -9.17 -38.25 15.96
C TYR A 48 -8.03 -37.29 16.37
N SER A 49 -7.64 -37.36 17.65
CA SER A 49 -6.22 -37.18 18.01
C SER A 49 -5.88 -37.91 19.32
N THR A 50 -5.71 -39.23 19.26
CA THR A 50 -5.02 -40.01 20.30
C THR A 50 -4.55 -41.34 19.73
N LEU A 51 -3.32 -41.74 20.11
CA LEU A 51 -2.49 -42.86 19.62
C LEU A 51 -1.67 -42.43 18.38
N GLN A 52 -0.34 -42.41 18.37
CA GLN A 52 0.58 -43.33 19.02
C GLN A 52 1.99 -42.73 19.12
N HIS A 53 2.64 -43.02 20.25
CA HIS A 53 4.02 -42.71 20.58
C HIS A 53 4.95 -43.84 20.08
N SER A 54 6.15 -43.44 19.64
CA SER A 54 7.43 -44.14 19.79
C SER A 54 7.86 -45.29 18.84
N SER A 55 9.12 -45.16 18.43
CA SER A 55 10.18 -46.19 18.40
C SER A 55 10.41 -47.03 17.13
N CYS A 56 11.58 -46.75 16.54
CA CYS A 56 12.66 -47.66 16.15
C CYS A 56 12.43 -48.90 15.23
N ALA A 57 13.31 -48.93 14.22
CA ALA A 57 14.15 -50.05 13.79
C ALA A 57 13.63 -51.09 12.77
N ARG A 58 14.29 -51.03 11.61
CA ARG A 58 15.00 -52.10 10.87
C ARG A 58 14.28 -53.39 10.41
N PHE A 59 14.57 -53.67 9.11
CA PHE A 59 15.03 -54.94 8.51
C PHE A 59 14.04 -55.89 7.80
N PHE A 60 14.47 -56.27 6.57
CA PHE A 60 14.18 -57.47 5.75
C PHE A 60 12.72 -57.64 5.23
N SER A 61 12.40 -58.21 4.06
CA SER A 61 13.11 -58.89 2.97
C SER A 61 12.14 -58.99 1.79
N SER A 62 12.68 -59.16 0.56
CA SER A 62 12.23 -59.99 -0.57
C SER A 62 10.73 -60.38 -0.69
N THR A 63 10.12 -60.21 -1.87
CA THR A 63 9.89 -61.31 -2.84
C THR A 63 9.24 -60.78 -4.14
N THR A 64 9.76 -61.29 -5.26
CA THR A 64 9.35 -61.25 -6.66
C THR A 64 7.87 -61.57 -6.93
N VAL A 65 7.21 -60.87 -7.88
CA VAL A 65 6.25 -61.48 -8.83
C VAL A 65 6.27 -60.71 -10.16
N LEU A 66 6.46 -61.47 -11.23
CA LEU A 66 6.44 -61.15 -12.67
C LEU A 66 4.97 -61.14 -13.18
N TRP A 67 4.64 -60.37 -14.22
CA TRP A 67 3.94 -60.82 -15.46
C TRP A 67 3.29 -59.69 -16.29
N ILE A 68 3.70 -59.65 -17.57
CA ILE A 68 2.93 -59.55 -18.83
C ILE A 68 2.32 -58.20 -19.27
N LEU A 69 2.86 -57.71 -20.39
CA LEU A 69 2.28 -56.75 -21.36
C LEU A 69 1.16 -57.40 -22.21
N PRO A 70 0.29 -56.57 -22.79
CA PRO A 70 0.15 -56.67 -24.25
C PRO A 70 0.26 -55.31 -24.96
N SER A 71 0.90 -55.37 -26.11
CA SER A 71 1.08 -54.35 -27.15
C SER A 71 -0.22 -53.94 -27.87
N PRO A 72 -0.33 -52.68 -28.36
CA PRO A 72 -1.33 -52.30 -29.36
C PRO A 72 -0.74 -52.22 -30.80
N PRO A 73 -1.58 -52.36 -31.85
CA PRO A 73 -1.17 -52.38 -33.26
C PRO A 73 -1.16 -50.99 -33.90
N SER A 74 -0.42 -50.88 -35.01
CA SER A 74 -0.46 -49.76 -35.97
C SER A 74 -1.67 -49.87 -36.92
N PRO A 75 -2.06 -48.75 -37.55
CA PRO A 75 -2.19 -48.77 -39.02
C PRO A 75 -1.74 -47.49 -39.72
N SER A 76 -1.64 -47.64 -41.04
CA SER A 76 -1.00 -46.82 -42.07
C SER A 76 -1.91 -45.80 -42.78
N SER A 77 -1.26 -44.72 -43.24
CA SER A 77 -1.43 -43.96 -44.50
C SER A 77 -2.78 -43.34 -44.91
N SER A 78 -2.82 -42.01 -45.04
CA SER A 78 -3.15 -41.30 -46.29
C SER A 78 -2.83 -39.79 -46.17
N SER A 79 -2.22 -39.22 -47.22
CA SER A 79 -1.91 -37.79 -47.44
C SER A 79 -3.03 -37.16 -48.32
N PRO A 80 -3.22 -35.81 -48.42
CA PRO A 80 -2.31 -34.95 -49.19
C PRO A 80 -2.04 -33.52 -48.63
N ALA A 81 -0.77 -33.13 -48.77
CA ALA A 81 -0.20 -31.91 -49.39
C ALA A 81 -0.64 -30.46 -49.04
N ALA A 82 0.44 -29.66 -48.82
CA ALA A 82 0.65 -28.24 -49.14
C ALA A 82 -0.01 -27.19 -48.22
N SER A 83 0.65 -26.10 -47.78
CA SER A 83 1.90 -25.46 -48.19
C SER A 83 2.28 -24.39 -47.14
N ALA A 84 3.53 -24.39 -46.65
CA ALA A 84 4.09 -23.28 -45.89
C ALA A 84 5.44 -22.89 -46.48
N LEU A 85 5.55 -21.64 -46.91
CA LEU A 85 6.73 -21.02 -47.52
C LEU A 85 7.86 -20.81 -46.48
N PRO A 86 9.14 -20.90 -46.90
CA PRO A 86 10.30 -20.76 -46.00
C PRO A 86 10.78 -19.31 -45.86
N CYS A 87 11.26 -18.95 -44.66
CA CYS A 87 12.03 -17.72 -44.44
C CYS A 87 13.46 -17.89 -44.99
N LYS A 88 13.82 -16.99 -45.90
CA LYS A 88 15.13 -16.89 -46.56
C LYS A 88 16.09 -16.07 -45.69
N VAL A 89 17.30 -16.59 -45.48
CA VAL A 89 18.44 -15.85 -44.90
C VAL A 89 19.32 -15.41 -46.06
N GLU A 90 19.55 -14.11 -46.18
CA GLU A 90 20.34 -13.49 -47.24
C GLU A 90 21.67 -13.00 -46.65
N THR A 91 22.77 -13.60 -47.09
CA THR A 91 24.14 -13.14 -46.81
C THR A 91 24.64 -12.34 -48.00
N GLY A 92 24.93 -11.06 -47.79
CA GLY A 92 25.63 -10.18 -48.73
C GLY A 92 27.06 -9.84 -48.28
N PRO A 93 27.94 -9.39 -49.19
CA PRO A 93 29.36 -9.76 -49.16
C PRO A 93 30.32 -8.66 -48.66
N SER A 94 31.54 -9.14 -48.37
CA SER A 94 32.81 -8.43 -48.16
C SER A 94 33.11 -7.33 -49.20
N PRO A 95 33.88 -6.29 -48.83
CA PRO A 95 34.78 -5.60 -49.74
C PRO A 95 36.27 -5.82 -49.43
N SER A 96 37.02 -5.81 -50.52
CA SER A 96 38.45 -6.08 -50.68
C SER A 96 39.34 -4.84 -50.62
N MET A 97 40.55 -5.03 -50.06
CA MET A 97 41.89 -4.54 -50.50
C MET A 97 42.22 -3.03 -50.68
N SER A 98 43.23 -2.55 -49.92
CA SER A 98 44.51 -1.93 -50.37
C SER A 98 45.17 -1.20 -49.17
N THR A 99 46.38 -1.53 -48.70
CA THR A 99 47.79 -1.36 -49.17
C THR A 99 48.49 -0.19 -48.45
N ALA A 100 49.74 -0.48 -48.04
CA ALA A 100 50.87 0.37 -47.63
C ALA A 100 51.08 0.56 -46.10
N GLU A 101 52.08 -0.11 -45.47
CA GLU A 101 53.55 0.17 -45.40
C GLU A 101 53.84 1.01 -44.11
N ILE A 102 54.81 0.78 -43.21
CA ILE A 102 56.25 0.46 -43.29
C ILE A 102 56.74 -0.12 -41.93
N THR A 103 57.58 -1.17 -42.02
CA THR A 103 58.77 -1.64 -41.24
C THR A 103 59.09 -1.09 -39.81
N ARG A 104 59.87 -1.69 -38.90
CA ARG A 104 60.93 -2.74 -38.89
C ARG A 104 61.26 -3.00 -37.39
N VAL A 105 61.65 -4.20 -36.92
CA VAL A 105 63.03 -4.67 -36.56
C VAL A 105 62.80 -5.66 -35.39
N GLU A 106 63.53 -6.73 -35.11
CA GLU A 106 64.33 -7.73 -35.81
C GLU A 106 64.82 -8.69 -34.72
N SER A 107 65.00 -9.98 -35.07
CA SER A 107 65.90 -10.95 -34.44
C SER A 107 65.61 -11.41 -32.99
N SER A 108 65.90 -12.65 -32.60
CA SER A 108 66.76 -13.69 -33.17
C SER A 108 66.52 -15.04 -32.46
N LYS A 109 66.60 -16.13 -33.25
CA LYS A 109 67.31 -17.43 -33.06
C LYS A 109 67.43 -18.02 -31.62
N VAL A 110 67.34 -19.33 -31.38
CA VAL A 110 68.15 -20.47 -31.90
C VAL A 110 67.44 -21.78 -31.44
N ALA A 111 67.11 -22.70 -32.37
CA ALA A 111 67.59 -24.10 -32.55
C ALA A 111 67.51 -25.04 -31.32
N GLU A 112 66.72 -26.13 -31.40
CA GLU A 112 67.13 -27.55 -31.65
C GLU A 112 67.93 -28.18 -30.50
N ALA A 113 67.85 -29.47 -30.14
CA ALA A 113 67.10 -30.67 -30.49
C ALA A 113 67.22 -31.57 -29.22
N GLY A 114 66.25 -32.44 -28.88
CA GLY A 114 66.28 -33.83 -29.31
C GLY A 114 66.89 -34.81 -28.28
N GLY A 115 66.02 -35.56 -27.59
CA GLY A 115 66.26 -36.98 -27.24
C GLY A 115 66.89 -37.35 -25.89
N GLY A 116 66.23 -38.27 -25.16
CA GLY A 116 66.93 -39.34 -24.44
C GLY A 116 66.70 -39.52 -22.93
N HIS A 117 65.88 -40.52 -22.59
CA HIS A 117 65.98 -41.48 -21.47
C HIS A 117 66.01 -41.09 -19.96
N ASN A 118 65.04 -41.71 -19.25
CA ASN A 118 65.11 -42.42 -17.96
C ASN A 118 65.94 -41.88 -16.79
N GLY A 119 65.28 -41.67 -15.65
CA GLY A 119 65.95 -41.69 -14.34
C GLY A 119 65.10 -41.14 -13.19
N LYS A 120 64.63 -42.04 -12.31
CA LYS A 120 63.87 -41.78 -11.08
C LYS A 120 64.55 -40.75 -10.16
N HIS A 121 63.78 -39.81 -9.61
CA HIS A 121 64.01 -39.33 -8.24
C HIS A 121 62.69 -38.97 -7.53
N ARG A 122 62.38 -39.76 -6.49
CA ARG A 122 61.38 -39.45 -5.45
C ARG A 122 61.80 -38.18 -4.71
N ARG A 123 60.96 -37.15 -4.65
CA ARG A 123 60.98 -36.13 -3.58
C ARG A 123 59.57 -35.63 -3.23
N GLY A 124 59.22 -35.84 -1.95
CA GLY A 124 58.34 -35.05 -1.10
C GLY A 124 57.04 -34.47 -1.67
N MET A 125 55.91 -35.12 -1.37
CA MET A 125 54.58 -34.52 -1.49
C MET A 125 54.33 -33.60 -0.29
N GLY A 126 54.77 -32.35 -0.40
CA GLY A 126 54.34 -31.27 0.49
C GLY A 126 53.00 -30.72 0.01
N TYR A 127 51.92 -30.97 0.74
CA TYR A 127 50.64 -30.32 0.51
C TYR A 127 50.80 -28.82 0.79
N ARG A 128 51.03 -28.01 -0.25
CA ARG A 128 50.87 -26.56 -0.19
C ARG A 128 49.38 -26.25 -0.08
N TYR A 129 48.94 -25.87 1.11
CA TYR A 129 47.64 -25.22 1.31
C TYR A 129 47.68 -23.85 0.61
N SER A 130 46.99 -23.72 -0.51
CA SER A 130 46.87 -22.47 -1.26
C SER A 130 45.79 -21.57 -0.62
N PRO A 131 46.12 -20.36 -0.14
CA PRO A 131 45.17 -19.47 0.51
C PRO A 131 44.51 -18.54 -0.53
N THR A 132 43.83 -19.10 -1.52
CA THR A 132 43.07 -18.29 -2.51
C THR A 132 41.57 -18.28 -2.21
N HIS A 133 41.12 -19.06 -1.23
CA HIS A 133 39.71 -19.27 -0.92
C HIS A 133 39.13 -18.28 0.12
N SER A 134 39.97 -17.51 0.83
CA SER A 134 39.56 -16.60 1.92
C SER A 134 39.12 -15.22 1.43
N ALA A 135 39.83 -14.64 0.46
CA ALA A 135 39.50 -13.31 -0.09
C ALA A 135 38.14 -13.30 -0.82
N ALA A 136 37.86 -14.34 -1.62
CA ALA A 136 36.59 -14.48 -2.34
C ALA A 136 35.38 -14.68 -1.40
N ARG A 137 35.58 -15.32 -0.24
CA ARG A 137 34.53 -15.51 0.78
C ARG A 137 34.18 -14.21 1.50
N SER A 138 35.18 -13.39 1.83
CA SER A 138 34.96 -12.08 2.45
C SER A 138 34.30 -11.09 1.49
N LEU A 139 34.67 -11.12 0.20
CA LEU A 139 34.02 -10.31 -0.85
C LEU A 139 32.56 -10.72 -1.06
N CYS A 140 32.27 -12.02 -1.04
CA CYS A 140 30.91 -12.53 -1.16
C CYS A 140 30.04 -12.15 0.06
N LEU A 141 30.60 -12.23 1.28
CA LEU A 141 29.89 -11.80 2.49
C LEU A 141 29.58 -10.29 2.48
N GLY A 142 30.55 -9.48 2.04
CA GLY A 142 30.35 -8.03 1.88
C GLY A 142 29.25 -7.71 0.86
N LEU A 143 29.23 -8.43 -0.27
CA LEU A 143 28.19 -8.26 -1.29
C LEU A 143 26.80 -8.66 -0.77
N VAL A 144 26.70 -9.73 0.01
CA VAL A 144 25.43 -10.16 0.64
C VAL A 144 24.93 -9.12 1.63
N ILE A 145 25.80 -8.58 2.49
CA ILE A 145 25.43 -7.52 3.44
C ILE A 145 24.94 -6.27 2.68
N LEU A 146 25.63 -5.90 1.60
CA LEU A 146 25.24 -4.78 0.76
C LEU A 146 23.86 -4.99 0.12
N LEU A 147 23.57 -6.20 -0.39
CA LEU A 147 22.26 -6.54 -0.94
C LEU A 147 21.16 -6.56 0.14
N LEU A 148 21.46 -7.03 1.35
CA LEU A 148 20.52 -6.99 2.47
C LEU A 148 20.21 -5.55 2.90
N LEU A 149 21.23 -4.70 3.03
CA LEU A 149 21.04 -3.29 3.35
C LEU A 149 20.27 -2.57 2.24
N ALA A 150 20.57 -2.85 0.97
CA ALA A 150 19.82 -2.33 -0.17
C ALA A 150 18.35 -2.80 -0.12
N GLY A 151 18.11 -4.06 0.20
CA GLY A 151 16.78 -4.64 0.35
C GLY A 151 15.98 -4.01 1.49
N ILE A 152 16.58 -3.85 2.67
CA ILE A 152 15.96 -3.17 3.82
C ILE A 152 15.66 -1.72 3.48
N THR A 153 16.59 -1.01 2.84
CA THR A 153 16.39 0.38 2.43
C THR A 153 15.24 0.48 1.42
N ALA A 154 15.18 -0.41 0.43
CA ALA A 154 14.09 -0.48 -0.53
C ALA A 154 12.74 -0.80 0.15
N LEU A 155 12.73 -1.69 1.15
CA LEU A 155 11.54 -2.03 1.94
C LEU A 155 11.04 -0.83 2.76
N VAL A 156 11.94 -0.13 3.45
CA VAL A 156 11.58 1.08 4.21
C VAL A 156 11.03 2.14 3.26
N LEU A 157 11.68 2.39 2.13
CA LEU A 157 11.16 3.30 1.10
C LEU A 157 9.78 2.86 0.60
N TYR A 158 9.58 1.56 0.35
CA TYR A 158 8.27 1.02 -0.06
C TYR A 158 7.19 1.24 1.00
N LEU A 159 7.50 0.99 2.27
CA LEU A 159 6.55 1.18 3.38
C LEU A 159 6.19 2.65 3.59
N VAL A 160 7.16 3.56 3.47
CA VAL A 160 6.95 5.01 3.61
C VAL A 160 6.14 5.59 2.46
N TYR A 161 6.45 5.19 1.22
CA TYR A 161 5.81 5.76 0.03
C TYR A 161 4.57 5.00 -0.45
N ARG A 162 4.22 3.87 0.21
CA ARG A 162 3.16 2.91 -0.10
C ARG A 162 2.25 3.35 -1.27
N PRO A 163 2.70 3.18 -2.53
CA PRO A 163 2.04 3.82 -3.65
C PRO A 163 0.69 3.17 -3.89
N SER A 164 -0.37 3.95 -3.71
CA SER A 164 -1.74 3.56 -4.02
C SER A 164 -2.07 3.90 -5.47
N LYS A 165 -2.79 2.99 -6.14
CA LYS A 165 -3.13 3.14 -7.55
C LYS A 165 -4.12 4.32 -7.75
N PRO A 166 -3.97 5.15 -8.81
CA PRO A 166 -4.98 6.15 -9.15
C PRO A 166 -6.34 5.51 -9.41
N ARG A 167 -7.41 6.19 -9.01
CA ARG A 167 -8.78 5.73 -9.25
C ARG A 167 -9.34 6.41 -10.48
N PHE A 168 -9.93 5.65 -11.37
CA PHE A 168 -10.62 6.16 -12.55
C PHE A 168 -12.12 5.96 -12.35
N ALA A 169 -12.91 6.95 -12.72
CA ALA A 169 -14.36 6.89 -12.67
C ALA A 169 -14.93 7.62 -13.89
N VAL A 170 -15.98 7.07 -14.50
CA VAL A 170 -16.70 7.74 -15.59
C VAL A 170 -17.89 8.46 -14.98
N VAL A 171 -17.98 9.77 -15.18
CA VAL A 171 -19.03 10.61 -14.57
C VAL A 171 -20.16 10.92 -15.55
N SER A 172 -19.83 11.03 -16.84
CA SER A 172 -20.83 11.26 -17.89
C SER A 172 -20.41 10.60 -19.20
N ALA A 173 -21.42 10.23 -19.99
CA ALA A 173 -21.28 9.73 -21.35
C ALA A 173 -22.23 10.49 -22.28
N ALA A 174 -21.78 10.76 -23.49
CA ALA A 174 -22.58 11.29 -24.58
C ALA A 174 -22.36 10.44 -25.82
N VAL A 175 -23.44 10.12 -26.52
CA VAL A 175 -23.43 9.34 -27.76
C VAL A 175 -24.01 10.24 -28.85
N TYR A 176 -23.21 10.51 -29.87
CA TYR A 176 -23.59 11.39 -30.98
C TYR A 176 -23.97 10.58 -32.23
N ALA A 177 -23.23 9.51 -32.52
CA ALA A 177 -23.57 8.56 -33.57
C ALA A 177 -23.27 7.14 -33.10
N LEU A 178 -24.18 6.22 -33.44
CA LEU A 178 -23.97 4.80 -33.26
C LEU A 178 -24.77 4.07 -34.34
N SER A 179 -24.09 3.55 -35.34
CA SER A 179 -24.73 2.85 -36.45
C SER A 179 -23.86 1.69 -36.93
N SER A 180 -24.51 0.58 -37.26
CA SER A 180 -23.87 -0.59 -37.86
C SER A 180 -24.30 -0.73 -39.32
N THR A 181 -23.34 -0.84 -40.24
CA THR A 181 -23.55 -1.11 -41.67
C THR A 181 -23.34 -2.60 -41.93
N PRO A 182 -24.27 -3.33 -42.59
CA PRO A 182 -24.17 -4.79 -42.75
C PRO A 182 -23.14 -5.29 -43.76
N ALA A 183 -22.77 -4.49 -44.76
CA ALA A 183 -21.87 -4.92 -45.84
C ALA A 183 -21.02 -3.73 -46.36
N PRO A 184 -19.71 -3.66 -46.04
CA PRO A 184 -18.99 -4.50 -45.07
C PRO A 184 -19.46 -4.25 -43.63
N THR A 185 -19.40 -5.27 -42.75
CA THR A 185 -19.79 -5.16 -41.34
C THR A 185 -18.91 -4.15 -40.61
N THR A 186 -19.38 -2.92 -40.55
CA THR A 186 -18.66 -1.77 -40.01
C THR A 186 -19.52 -1.06 -38.99
N VAL A 187 -18.92 -0.61 -37.91
CA VAL A 187 -19.59 0.23 -36.91
C VAL A 187 -19.00 1.63 -36.99
N THR A 188 -19.88 2.60 -37.18
CA THR A 188 -19.56 4.01 -37.05
C THR A 188 -20.12 4.47 -35.71
N ALA A 189 -19.22 4.82 -34.80
CA ALA A 189 -19.55 5.31 -33.48
C ALA A 189 -18.86 6.66 -33.26
N SER A 190 -19.55 7.61 -32.63
CA SER A 190 -18.95 8.84 -32.09
C SER A 190 -19.54 9.12 -30.71
N MET A 191 -18.65 9.22 -29.72
CA MET A 191 -19.02 9.27 -28.31
C MET A 191 -18.07 10.20 -27.56
N GLN A 192 -18.51 10.77 -26.46
CA GLN A 192 -17.67 11.53 -25.55
C GLN A 192 -17.89 11.07 -24.12
N PHE A 193 -16.80 10.79 -23.41
CA PHE A 193 -16.85 10.34 -22.02
C PHE A 193 -16.13 11.35 -21.15
N THR A 194 -16.65 11.64 -19.96
CA THR A 194 -15.91 12.42 -18.95
C THR A 194 -15.39 11.46 -17.90
N VAL A 195 -14.08 11.28 -17.89
CA VAL A 195 -13.35 10.40 -16.98
C VAL A 195 -12.68 11.25 -15.92
N VAL A 196 -13.01 10.98 -14.66
CA VAL A 196 -12.36 11.57 -13.50
C VAL A 196 -11.27 10.63 -13.00
N ILE A 197 -10.06 11.16 -12.90
CA ILE A 197 -8.88 10.48 -12.41
C ILE A 197 -8.53 11.08 -11.06
N ARG A 198 -8.52 10.28 -10.00
CA ARG A 198 -8.13 10.70 -8.65
C ARG A 198 -6.81 10.04 -8.26
N ASN A 199 -5.83 10.83 -7.87
CA ASN A 199 -4.60 10.35 -7.24
C ASN A 199 -4.79 10.37 -5.71
N PRO A 200 -5.00 9.23 -5.03
CA PRO A 200 -5.16 9.19 -3.57
C PRO A 200 -3.83 9.34 -2.79
N ASN A 201 -2.68 9.41 -3.48
CA ASN A 201 -1.40 9.53 -2.81
C ASN A 201 -1.13 10.96 -2.33
N ASP A 202 -0.94 11.12 -1.03
CA ASP A 202 -0.58 12.38 -0.37
C ASP A 202 0.91 12.73 -0.50
N ARG A 203 1.78 11.72 -0.72
CA ARG A 203 3.24 11.92 -0.80
C ARG A 203 3.83 11.81 -2.21
N SER A 204 3.05 11.39 -3.20
CA SER A 204 3.52 11.24 -4.57
C SER A 204 2.57 11.88 -5.59
N SER A 205 3.17 12.53 -6.58
CA SER A 205 2.47 13.02 -7.78
C SER A 205 2.57 11.98 -8.89
N VAL A 206 1.61 11.97 -9.81
CA VAL A 206 1.55 11.01 -10.91
C VAL A 206 1.66 11.76 -12.23
N ALA A 207 2.58 11.35 -13.09
CA ALA A 207 2.64 11.83 -14.47
C ALA A 207 2.16 10.73 -15.41
N TYR A 208 1.23 11.07 -16.28
CA TYR A 208 0.67 10.22 -17.32
C TYR A 208 1.18 10.68 -18.67
N ASP A 209 1.51 9.71 -19.52
CA ASP A 209 2.01 9.97 -20.85
C ASP A 209 1.53 8.89 -21.82
N ARG A 210 1.42 9.25 -23.10
CA ARG A 210 0.84 8.40 -24.16
C ARG A 210 -0.50 7.77 -23.73
N LEU A 211 -1.35 8.54 -23.06
CA LEU A 211 -2.70 8.10 -22.75
C LEU A 211 -3.49 8.00 -24.06
N ALA A 212 -4.25 6.94 -24.23
CA ALA A 212 -5.18 6.75 -25.32
C ALA A 212 -6.44 6.05 -24.80
N ALA A 213 -7.59 6.36 -25.39
CA ALA A 213 -8.84 5.75 -25.03
C ALA A 213 -9.59 5.23 -26.26
N TYR A 214 -10.33 4.14 -26.08
CA TYR A 214 -11.21 3.57 -27.10
C TYR A 214 -12.38 2.84 -26.45
N VAL A 215 -13.44 2.61 -27.21
CA VAL A 215 -14.63 1.90 -26.76
C VAL A 215 -14.65 0.50 -27.37
N THR A 216 -15.03 -0.47 -26.56
CA THR A 216 -15.28 -1.85 -26.99
C THR A 216 -16.72 -2.25 -26.70
N ASN A 217 -17.27 -3.13 -27.53
CA ASN A 217 -18.53 -3.83 -27.28
C ASN A 217 -18.28 -5.33 -27.45
N ARG A 218 -18.73 -6.14 -26.49
CA ARG A 218 -18.50 -7.60 -26.45
C ARG A 218 -17.04 -8.02 -26.68
N GLY A 219 -16.09 -7.17 -26.28
CA GLY A 219 -14.64 -7.43 -26.38
C GLY A 219 -13.98 -6.97 -27.69
N GLU A 220 -14.74 -6.50 -28.67
CA GLU A 220 -14.21 -5.97 -29.94
C GLU A 220 -14.22 -4.43 -29.93
N ALA A 221 -13.21 -3.79 -30.51
CA ALA A 221 -13.12 -2.33 -30.56
C ALA A 221 -14.11 -1.77 -31.59
N ILE A 222 -14.95 -0.82 -31.17
CA ILE A 222 -15.93 -0.14 -32.05
C ILE A 222 -15.50 1.29 -32.41
N THR A 223 -14.43 1.78 -31.81
CA THR A 223 -13.80 3.08 -32.14
C THR A 223 -12.28 2.91 -32.23
N PRO A 224 -11.60 3.68 -33.11
CA PRO A 224 -10.13 3.74 -33.09
C PRO A 224 -9.62 4.35 -31.77
N PRO A 225 -8.40 4.02 -31.32
CA PRO A 225 -7.76 4.66 -30.17
C PRO A 225 -7.55 6.16 -30.39
N ALA A 226 -8.13 6.99 -29.53
CA ALA A 226 -7.94 8.44 -29.53
C ALA A 226 -6.87 8.83 -28.48
N PRO A 227 -5.83 9.60 -28.85
CA PRO A 227 -4.82 10.06 -27.92
C PRO A 227 -5.37 11.13 -26.97
N LEU A 228 -4.95 11.06 -25.72
CA LEU A 228 -5.23 12.04 -24.67
C LEU A 228 -3.95 12.86 -24.41
N PRO A 229 -4.09 14.16 -24.07
CA PRO A 229 -2.93 14.99 -23.78
C PRO A 229 -2.17 14.47 -22.54
N PRO A 230 -0.84 14.68 -22.47
CA PRO A 230 -0.06 14.36 -21.28
C PRO A 230 -0.62 15.09 -20.05
N LEU A 231 -0.72 14.39 -18.93
CA LEU A 231 -1.29 14.93 -17.70
C LEU A 231 -0.33 14.75 -16.53
N VAL A 232 -0.16 15.79 -15.72
CA VAL A 232 0.55 15.71 -14.45
C VAL A 232 -0.41 16.02 -13.33
N GLN A 233 -0.55 15.07 -12.41
CA GLN A 233 -1.48 15.13 -11.29
C GLN A 233 -0.70 15.28 -9.99
N GLY A 234 -1.05 16.31 -9.21
CA GLY A 234 -0.45 16.58 -7.90
C GLY A 234 -0.81 15.53 -6.85
N ARG A 235 -0.30 15.74 -5.63
CA ARG A 235 -0.63 14.92 -4.44
C ARG A 235 -2.10 15.12 -4.07
N ASP A 236 -2.78 14.06 -3.63
CA ASP A 236 -4.22 14.01 -3.28
C ASP A 236 -5.09 14.95 -4.14
N SER A 237 -5.03 14.78 -5.45
CA SER A 237 -5.70 15.67 -6.41
C SER A 237 -6.57 14.89 -7.38
N THR A 238 -7.52 15.58 -8.00
CA THR A 238 -8.49 14.99 -8.93
C THR A 238 -8.50 15.80 -10.22
N VAL A 239 -8.49 15.13 -11.37
CA VAL A 239 -8.52 15.76 -12.70
C VAL A 239 -9.59 15.07 -13.55
N ALA A 240 -10.34 15.83 -14.33
CA ALA A 240 -11.27 15.31 -15.32
C ALA A 240 -10.70 15.44 -16.74
N VAL A 241 -10.89 14.40 -17.56
CA VAL A 241 -10.58 14.40 -19.00
C VAL A 241 -11.81 14.00 -19.78
N SER A 242 -12.06 14.66 -20.92
CA SER A 242 -13.27 14.44 -21.72
C SER A 242 -12.97 14.03 -23.17
N PRO A 243 -12.36 12.86 -23.43
CA PRO A 243 -12.03 12.44 -24.79
C PRO A 243 -13.28 12.29 -25.67
N ALA A 244 -13.20 12.82 -26.88
CA ALA A 244 -14.09 12.46 -27.98
C ALA A 244 -13.50 11.23 -28.70
N LEU A 245 -14.27 10.16 -28.78
CA LEU A 245 -13.89 8.87 -29.33
C LEU A 245 -14.72 8.57 -30.58
N GLY A 246 -14.08 8.04 -31.63
CA GLY A 246 -14.77 7.58 -32.82
C GLY A 246 -14.73 8.53 -34.02
N GLY A 247 -15.73 8.43 -34.90
CA GLY A 247 -15.87 9.22 -36.13
C GLY A 247 -15.45 8.50 -37.42
N ALA A 248 -14.65 7.44 -37.32
CA ALA A 248 -14.28 6.59 -38.45
C ALA A 248 -14.99 5.22 -38.36
N PRO A 249 -15.41 4.62 -39.49
CA PRO A 249 -16.00 3.28 -39.50
C PRO A 249 -14.94 2.24 -39.13
N VAL A 250 -15.25 1.39 -38.14
CA VAL A 250 -14.38 0.29 -37.69
C VAL A 250 -14.97 -1.04 -38.15
N PRO A 251 -14.21 -1.91 -38.84
CA PRO A 251 -14.69 -3.25 -39.19
C PRO A 251 -14.85 -4.08 -37.92
N VAL A 252 -16.02 -4.70 -37.78
CA VAL A 252 -16.35 -5.56 -36.63
C VAL A 252 -17.02 -6.85 -37.07
N SER A 253 -17.05 -7.84 -36.19
CA SER A 253 -17.82 -9.06 -36.39
C SER A 253 -19.33 -8.81 -36.50
N SER A 254 -20.03 -9.67 -37.24
CA SER A 254 -21.49 -9.63 -37.36
C SER A 254 -22.21 -9.78 -36.01
N ALA A 255 -21.59 -10.48 -35.04
CA ALA A 255 -22.10 -10.64 -33.69
C ALA A 255 -22.13 -9.33 -32.89
N VAL A 256 -21.13 -8.46 -33.09
CA VAL A 256 -21.08 -7.12 -32.48
C VAL A 256 -22.05 -6.18 -33.17
N ALA A 257 -22.09 -6.18 -34.51
CA ALA A 257 -23.03 -5.36 -35.27
C ALA A 257 -24.50 -5.69 -34.94
N GLY A 258 -24.87 -6.97 -34.94
CA GLY A 258 -26.21 -7.42 -34.58
C GLY A 258 -26.54 -7.21 -33.11
N GLY A 259 -25.56 -7.40 -32.21
CA GLY A 259 -25.70 -7.10 -30.78
C GLY A 259 -26.01 -5.63 -30.53
N LEU A 260 -25.29 -4.73 -31.19
CA LEU A 260 -25.49 -3.29 -31.07
C LEU A 260 -26.86 -2.84 -31.59
N ALA A 261 -27.33 -3.45 -32.68
CA ALA A 261 -28.67 -3.20 -33.20
C ALA A 261 -29.78 -3.67 -32.23
N ALA A 262 -29.58 -4.80 -31.55
CA ALA A 262 -30.48 -5.29 -30.51
C ALA A 262 -30.47 -4.39 -29.27
N ASP A 263 -29.29 -3.97 -28.82
CA ASP A 263 -29.09 -3.03 -27.70
C ASP A 263 -29.81 -1.69 -27.96
N GLN A 264 -29.73 -1.17 -29.19
CA GLN A 264 -30.46 0.03 -29.62
C GLN A 264 -31.98 -0.15 -29.64
N ALA A 265 -32.46 -1.34 -30.00
CA ALA A 265 -33.89 -1.65 -29.97
C ALA A 265 -34.41 -1.76 -28.53
N TYR A 266 -33.60 -2.30 -27.63
CA TYR A 266 -33.90 -2.40 -26.20
C TYR A 266 -33.81 -1.06 -25.47
N GLY A 267 -33.05 -0.10 -26.01
CA GLY A 267 -32.88 1.23 -25.43
C GLY A 267 -31.65 1.38 -24.53
N ALA A 268 -30.78 0.36 -24.45
CA ALA A 268 -29.59 0.35 -23.61
C ALA A 268 -28.47 -0.49 -24.25
N ALA A 269 -27.24 0.03 -24.24
CA ALA A 269 -26.06 -0.65 -24.77
C ALA A 269 -24.98 -0.84 -23.70
N ALA A 270 -24.43 -2.05 -23.64
CA ALA A 270 -23.29 -2.36 -22.79
C ALA A 270 -21.99 -1.99 -23.52
N LEU A 271 -21.32 -0.94 -23.06
CA LEU A 271 -20.08 -0.45 -23.63
C LEU A 271 -18.96 -0.58 -22.59
N ARG A 272 -17.76 -0.88 -23.04
CA ARG A 272 -16.56 -0.90 -22.20
C ARG A 272 -15.58 0.15 -22.69
N LEU A 273 -15.39 1.19 -21.91
CA LEU A 273 -14.38 2.22 -22.14
C LEU A 273 -13.03 1.69 -21.68
N VAL A 274 -12.05 1.69 -22.57
CA VAL A 274 -10.68 1.28 -22.28
C VAL A 274 -9.78 2.51 -22.32
N VAL A 275 -9.00 2.72 -21.26
CA VAL A 275 -7.95 3.76 -21.21
C VAL A 275 -6.61 3.07 -21.01
N MET A 276 -5.67 3.32 -21.92
CA MET A 276 -4.34 2.73 -21.90
C MET A 276 -3.26 3.80 -21.95
N GLY A 277 -2.08 3.52 -21.41
CA GLY A 277 -0.92 4.40 -21.53
C GLY A 277 0.20 4.02 -20.59
N ARG A 278 1.02 5.00 -20.21
CA ARG A 278 2.06 4.83 -19.19
C ARG A 278 1.94 5.88 -18.09
N LEU A 279 2.21 5.46 -16.86
CA LEU A 279 2.26 6.34 -15.70
C LEU A 279 3.60 6.23 -14.99
N ARG A 280 3.96 7.27 -14.24
CA ARG A 280 5.10 7.27 -13.33
C ARG A 280 4.78 8.07 -12.07
N TYR A 281 5.26 7.59 -10.94
CA TYR A 281 5.17 8.29 -9.66
C TYR A 281 6.41 9.17 -9.47
N LYS A 282 6.19 10.37 -8.90
CA LYS A 282 7.22 11.33 -8.52
C LYS A 282 7.03 11.64 -7.04
N ALA A 283 7.97 11.20 -6.22
CA ALA A 283 7.96 11.35 -4.76
C ALA A 283 9.27 12.04 -4.32
N GLY A 284 9.20 13.35 -4.10
CA GLY A 284 10.38 14.17 -3.80
C GLY A 284 11.44 14.04 -4.92
N PRO A 285 12.71 13.70 -4.60
CA PRO A 285 13.76 13.50 -5.60
C PRO A 285 13.61 12.17 -6.37
N PHE A 286 12.78 11.24 -5.89
CA PHE A 286 12.65 9.91 -6.47
C PHE A 286 11.60 9.88 -7.57
N ARG A 287 11.92 9.19 -8.66
CA ARG A 287 11.05 9.00 -9.83
C ARG A 287 10.96 7.50 -10.08
N SER A 288 9.75 6.96 -10.10
CA SER A 288 9.55 5.57 -10.50
C SER A 288 9.87 5.39 -11.97
N ALA A 289 10.12 4.15 -12.37
CA ALA A 289 10.07 3.76 -13.78
C ALA A 289 8.67 4.04 -14.35
N TRP A 290 8.60 4.17 -15.67
CA TRP A 290 7.34 4.18 -16.39
C TRP A 290 6.69 2.80 -16.32
N THR A 291 5.44 2.74 -15.92
CA THR A 291 4.66 1.51 -15.84
C THR A 291 3.43 1.64 -16.72
N HIS A 292 3.12 0.59 -17.47
CA HIS A 292 1.91 0.56 -18.30
C HIS A 292 0.67 0.54 -17.42
N VAL A 293 -0.33 1.33 -17.81
CA VAL A 293 -1.64 1.36 -17.19
C VAL A 293 -2.69 0.93 -18.21
N PHE A 294 -3.60 0.07 -17.77
CA PHE A 294 -4.72 -0.40 -18.56
C PHE A 294 -5.97 -0.37 -17.67
N VAL A 295 -6.92 0.50 -17.99
CA VAL A 295 -8.17 0.68 -17.24
C VAL A 295 -9.33 0.22 -18.10
N ARG A 296 -10.21 -0.60 -17.53
CA ARG A 296 -11.48 -1.02 -18.16
C ARG A 296 -12.62 -0.48 -17.33
N CYS A 297 -13.49 0.32 -17.93
CA CYS A 297 -14.70 0.81 -17.29
C CYS A 297 -15.92 0.23 -18.01
N ASP A 298 -16.69 -0.61 -17.32
CA ASP A 298 -17.92 -1.19 -17.84
C ASP A 298 -19.11 -0.25 -17.61
N LEU A 299 -19.81 0.08 -18.69
CA LEU A 299 -20.84 1.11 -18.73
C LEU A 299 -22.09 0.54 -19.39
N LEU A 300 -23.23 0.69 -18.74
CA LEU A 300 -24.54 0.50 -19.36
C LEU A 300 -25.11 1.88 -19.68
N VAL A 301 -25.15 2.24 -20.95
CA VAL A 301 -25.63 3.56 -21.41
C VAL A 301 -27.00 3.44 -22.06
N GLY A 302 -27.89 4.39 -21.79
CA GLY A 302 -29.15 4.47 -22.54
C GLY A 302 -28.90 4.91 -23.98
N VAL A 303 -29.28 4.09 -24.97
CA VAL A 303 -29.11 4.42 -26.39
C VAL A 303 -30.43 4.25 -27.11
N ARG A 304 -30.88 5.30 -27.81
CA ARG A 304 -32.07 5.24 -28.67
C ARG A 304 -31.72 5.67 -30.07
N ARG A 305 -32.31 5.03 -31.08
CA ARG A 305 -32.17 5.48 -32.48
C ARG A 305 -32.66 6.94 -32.60
N GLY A 306 -31.81 7.81 -33.13
CA GLY A 306 -32.13 9.21 -33.41
C GLY A 306 -31.91 10.21 -32.26
N VAL A 307 -31.55 9.75 -31.05
CA VAL A 307 -31.21 10.66 -29.94
C VAL A 307 -29.70 10.91 -29.94
N GLN A 308 -29.31 12.18 -30.04
CA GLN A 308 -27.90 12.61 -29.99
C GLN A 308 -27.67 13.45 -28.74
N GLY A 309 -26.56 13.22 -28.04
CA GLY A 309 -26.12 14.03 -26.92
C GLY A 309 -25.83 13.23 -25.66
N GLN A 310 -26.01 13.88 -24.50
CA GLN A 310 -25.73 13.28 -23.20
C GLN A 310 -26.72 12.16 -22.89
N VAL A 311 -26.20 10.99 -22.53
CA VAL A 311 -26.99 9.78 -22.25
C VAL A 311 -26.90 9.43 -20.76
N PRO A 312 -27.99 8.90 -20.16
CA PRO A 312 -27.95 8.45 -18.77
C PRO A 312 -27.08 7.19 -18.67
N ILE A 313 -26.20 7.17 -17.66
CA ILE A 313 -25.49 5.96 -17.24
C ILE A 313 -26.42 5.19 -16.31
N LEU A 314 -26.86 4.01 -16.71
CA LEU A 314 -27.89 3.21 -16.04
C LEU A 314 -27.33 2.35 -14.89
N GLY A 315 -26.05 2.49 -14.56
CA GLY A 315 -25.38 1.77 -13.48
C GLY A 315 -24.15 2.52 -12.94
N ALA A 316 -23.61 2.06 -11.81
CA ALA A 316 -22.33 2.56 -11.31
C ALA A 316 -21.20 1.94 -12.15
N PRO A 317 -20.39 2.73 -12.88
CA PRO A 317 -19.33 2.17 -13.70
C PRO A 317 -18.24 1.57 -12.82
N ASP A 318 -18.02 0.27 -12.95
CA ASP A 318 -16.88 -0.39 -12.31
C ASP A 318 -15.66 -0.21 -13.21
N CYS A 319 -14.64 0.45 -12.67
CA CYS A 319 -13.42 0.79 -13.39
C CYS A 319 -12.25 0.01 -12.78
N ASP A 320 -11.95 -1.14 -13.38
CA ASP A 320 -10.83 -1.98 -12.96
C ASP A 320 -9.53 -1.53 -13.62
N GLN A 321 -8.54 -1.20 -12.79
CA GLN A 321 -7.17 -0.94 -13.24
C GLN A 321 -6.34 -2.23 -13.18
N MET A 322 -6.14 -2.83 -14.35
CA MET A 322 -5.24 -3.95 -14.54
C MET A 322 -3.80 -3.43 -14.72
N SER A 323 -2.84 -4.01 -14.00
CA SER A 323 -1.43 -3.77 -14.29
C SER A 323 -0.98 -4.76 -15.36
N LEU A 324 -0.07 -4.37 -16.26
CA LEU A 324 0.42 -5.28 -17.32
C LEU A 324 1.12 -6.54 -16.74
N LEU A 325 1.54 -6.50 -15.47
CA LEU A 325 2.06 -7.66 -14.74
C LEU A 325 0.97 -8.73 -14.47
N ASP A 326 -0.31 -8.35 -14.48
CA ASP A 326 -1.45 -9.27 -14.33
C ASP A 326 -1.90 -9.87 -15.67
N ILE A 327 -1.43 -9.35 -16.82
CA ILE A 327 -1.80 -9.84 -18.16
C ILE A 327 -0.98 -11.07 -18.57
N THR A 328 0.17 -11.30 -17.93
CA THR A 328 0.83 -12.61 -17.98
C THR A 328 0.13 -13.57 -17.03
N GLU A 329 -1.09 -13.97 -17.37
CA GLU A 329 -1.43 -15.38 -17.17
C GLU A 329 -0.47 -16.14 -18.08
N SER A 330 0.63 -16.61 -17.47
CA SER A 330 1.68 -17.35 -18.16
C SER A 330 1.02 -18.52 -18.90
N PRO A 331 1.14 -18.64 -20.24
CA PRO A 331 0.72 -19.84 -20.92
C PRO A 331 1.48 -21.01 -20.30
N LYS A 332 0.76 -21.94 -19.66
CA LYS A 332 1.29 -23.08 -18.88
C LYS A 332 2.10 -24.08 -19.71
N HIS A 333 2.51 -23.75 -20.93
CA HIS A 333 3.12 -24.66 -21.90
C HIS A 333 4.48 -24.25 -22.46
N CYS A 334 5.24 -23.37 -21.79
CA CYS A 334 6.63 -23.09 -22.21
C CYS A 334 7.68 -23.22 -21.08
N ALA A 335 7.40 -23.99 -20.03
CA ALA A 335 8.37 -24.31 -18.98
C ALA A 335 9.10 -25.64 -19.20
N GLN A 336 9.66 -25.85 -20.41
CA GLN A 336 10.63 -26.93 -20.64
C GLN A 336 11.78 -26.43 -21.52
N LYS A 337 12.59 -25.53 -20.97
CA LYS A 337 14.01 -25.46 -21.33
C LYS A 337 14.81 -25.32 -20.06
N GLY A 338 15.29 -26.46 -19.58
CA GLY A 338 16.10 -26.55 -18.37
C GLY A 338 17.39 -25.77 -18.55
N LEU A 339 17.49 -24.63 -17.87
CA LEU A 339 18.79 -24.06 -17.53
C LEU A 339 19.48 -25.08 -16.60
N ASN A 340 20.50 -25.74 -17.14
CA ASN A 340 21.46 -26.54 -16.37
C ASN A 340 22.34 -25.60 -15.52
N ALA A 341 21.73 -24.92 -14.55
CA ALA A 341 22.43 -24.35 -13.43
C ALA A 341 22.81 -25.52 -12.51
N GLY A 342 24.11 -25.74 -12.34
CA GLY A 342 24.67 -26.88 -11.61
C GLY A 342 23.96 -27.12 -10.26
N LYS A 343 23.78 -28.39 -9.89
CA LYS A 343 22.97 -28.86 -8.74
C LYS A 343 23.27 -28.14 -7.39
N LEU A 344 24.40 -27.44 -7.28
CA LEU A 344 24.80 -26.65 -6.12
C LEU A 344 24.05 -25.30 -5.99
N SER A 345 23.74 -24.61 -7.10
CA SER A 345 23.12 -23.28 -7.06
C SER A 345 21.63 -23.31 -6.69
N LYS A 346 20.90 -24.36 -7.07
CA LYS A 346 19.49 -24.54 -6.69
C LYS A 346 19.33 -24.80 -5.19
N LYS A 347 20.21 -25.63 -4.60
CA LYS A 347 20.21 -25.88 -3.14
C LYS A 347 20.57 -24.62 -2.35
N LEU A 348 21.51 -23.82 -2.86
CA LEU A 348 21.88 -22.55 -2.25
C LEU A 348 20.75 -21.52 -2.32
N LEU A 349 20.01 -21.46 -3.45
CA LEU A 349 18.89 -20.54 -3.61
C LEU A 349 17.73 -20.84 -2.63
N TYR A 350 17.42 -22.13 -2.41
CA TYR A 350 16.41 -22.55 -1.43
C TYR A 350 16.87 -22.33 0.02
N ALA A 351 18.17 -22.47 0.30
CA ALA A 351 18.72 -22.18 1.63
C ALA A 351 18.71 -20.67 1.93
N LEU A 352 18.95 -19.82 0.93
CA LEU A 352 18.92 -18.36 1.10
C LEU A 352 17.48 -17.84 1.22
N SER A 353 16.53 -18.41 0.47
CA SER A 353 15.11 -18.04 0.59
C SER A 353 14.54 -18.46 1.95
N SER A 354 14.87 -19.66 2.44
CA SER A 354 14.45 -20.11 3.77
C SER A 354 15.08 -19.28 4.89
N ALA A 355 16.36 -18.92 4.77
CA ALA A 355 17.03 -18.02 5.70
C ALA A 355 16.35 -16.65 5.73
N SER A 356 16.02 -16.09 4.57
CA SER A 356 15.33 -14.78 4.46
C SER A 356 13.94 -14.81 5.09
N LEU A 357 13.16 -15.87 4.86
CA LEU A 357 11.84 -16.05 5.48
C LEU A 357 11.96 -16.19 7.01
N THR A 358 13.00 -16.88 7.47
CA THR A 358 13.28 -17.05 8.90
C THR A 358 13.63 -15.70 9.55
N VAL A 359 14.47 -14.89 8.92
CA VAL A 359 14.81 -13.54 9.40
C VAL A 359 13.56 -12.66 9.45
N LEU A 360 12.73 -12.68 8.41
CA LEU A 360 11.48 -11.90 8.36
C LEU A 360 10.52 -12.33 9.49
N SER A 361 10.41 -13.63 9.73
CA SER A 361 9.63 -14.20 10.84
C SER A 361 10.16 -13.75 12.20
N ILE A 362 11.48 -13.77 12.41
CA ILE A 362 12.11 -13.28 13.65
C ILE A 362 11.81 -11.79 13.86
N VAL A 363 11.96 -10.96 12.82
CA VAL A 363 11.64 -9.52 12.90
C VAL A 363 10.17 -9.31 13.25
N PHE A 364 9.26 -10.07 12.64
CA PHE A 364 7.83 -10.00 12.93
C PHE A 364 7.51 -10.41 14.38
N VAL A 365 8.12 -11.49 14.88
CA VAL A 365 7.96 -11.93 16.27
C VAL A 365 8.53 -10.88 17.24
N VAL A 366 9.70 -10.33 16.98
CA VAL A 366 10.29 -9.25 17.79
C VAL A 366 9.37 -8.03 17.81
N TRP A 367 8.81 -7.63 16.68
CA TRP A 367 7.84 -6.54 16.60
C TRP A 367 6.56 -6.83 17.41
N LEU A 368 6.03 -8.06 17.32
CA LEU A 368 4.86 -8.50 18.11
C LEU A 368 5.12 -8.54 19.62
N ILE A 369 6.35 -8.82 20.04
CA ILE A 369 6.76 -8.83 21.46
C ILE A 369 6.95 -7.42 22.00
N LEU A 370 7.57 -6.53 21.21
CA LEU A 370 7.91 -5.18 21.66
C LEU A 370 6.71 -4.21 21.61
N ARG A 371 5.83 -4.32 20.60
CA ARG A 371 4.66 -3.43 20.37
C ARG A 371 4.91 -2.00 20.87
N PRO A 372 5.84 -1.25 20.26
CA PRO A 372 6.21 0.06 20.76
C PRO A 372 5.01 1.00 20.70
N SER A 373 4.69 1.59 21.85
CA SER A 373 3.63 2.58 22.03
C SER A 373 4.25 3.91 22.50
N LYS A 374 3.70 5.04 22.07
CA LYS A 374 4.23 6.36 22.46
C LYS A 374 3.97 6.65 23.95
N PRO A 375 4.84 7.41 24.64
CA PRO A 375 4.59 7.84 26.01
C PRO A 375 3.33 8.72 26.08
N GLY A 376 2.56 8.53 27.15
CA GLY A 376 1.39 9.33 27.47
C GLY A 376 1.76 10.50 28.37
N PHE A 377 1.09 11.64 28.16
CA PHE A 377 1.21 12.80 29.04
C PHE A 377 -0.17 13.22 29.52
N TYR A 378 -0.28 13.54 30.80
CA TYR A 378 -1.48 14.03 31.43
C TYR A 378 -1.15 15.31 32.21
N LEU A 379 -1.97 16.33 32.03
CA LEU A 379 -1.86 17.56 32.80
C LEU A 379 -2.55 17.36 34.15
N ARG A 380 -1.77 17.33 35.23
CA ARG A 380 -2.29 17.14 36.59
C ARG A 380 -2.81 18.43 37.19
N ASP A 381 -2.02 19.49 37.05
CA ASP A 381 -2.39 20.81 37.55
C ASP A 381 -1.75 21.89 36.68
N ALA A 382 -2.41 23.04 36.61
CA ALA A 382 -1.91 24.25 35.98
C ALA A 382 -2.48 25.46 36.72
N GLY A 383 -1.76 26.57 36.74
CA GLY A 383 -2.24 27.78 37.38
C GLY A 383 -1.57 29.00 36.82
N VAL A 384 -2.35 30.06 36.64
CA VAL A 384 -1.83 31.37 36.25
C VAL A 384 -1.71 32.20 37.51
N TYR A 385 -0.49 32.60 37.85
CA TYR A 385 -0.20 33.39 39.03
C TYR A 385 -0.08 34.87 38.71
N GLN A 386 0.33 35.18 37.47
CA GLN A 386 0.43 36.55 36.99
C GLN A 386 0.04 36.59 35.51
N LEU A 387 -0.77 37.58 35.15
CA LEU A 387 -1.13 37.90 33.77
C LEU A 387 -1.47 39.39 33.67
N SER A 388 -0.44 40.23 33.57
CA SER A 388 -0.58 41.68 33.54
C SER A 388 -0.02 42.26 32.25
N LEU A 389 -0.83 43.05 31.55
CA LEU A 389 -0.47 43.68 30.29
C LEU A 389 -0.07 45.15 30.54
N SER A 390 1.17 45.51 30.22
CA SER A 390 1.70 46.87 30.34
C SER A 390 1.82 47.56 28.97
N PRO A 391 1.68 48.90 28.87
CA PRO A 391 2.01 49.62 27.63
C PRO A 391 3.49 49.43 27.24
N PRO A 392 3.85 49.28 25.95
CA PRO A 392 3.03 49.31 24.73
C PRO A 392 2.59 47.90 24.24
N ARG A 393 1.95 47.09 25.10
CA ARG A 393 1.53 45.67 24.90
C ARG A 393 2.60 44.63 25.24
N LEU A 394 3.27 44.86 26.36
CA LEU A 394 4.23 43.95 26.97
C LEU A 394 3.53 43.13 28.06
N LEU A 395 3.47 41.81 27.89
CA LEU A 395 2.84 40.90 28.83
C LEU A 395 3.85 40.42 29.87
N ASN A 396 3.53 40.61 31.14
CA ASN A 396 4.17 39.89 32.23
C ASN A 396 3.25 38.75 32.66
N SER A 397 3.74 37.51 32.55
CA SER A 397 2.98 36.32 32.88
C SER A 397 3.78 35.32 33.71
N THR A 398 3.11 34.63 34.63
CA THR A 398 3.67 33.53 35.41
C THR A 398 2.67 32.38 35.43
N VAL A 399 3.07 31.23 34.88
CA VAL A 399 2.24 30.02 34.77
C VAL A 399 2.98 28.86 35.41
N GLN A 400 2.39 28.25 36.45
CA GLN A 400 2.92 27.01 37.02
C GLN A 400 2.13 25.82 36.50
N PHE A 401 2.79 24.69 36.33
CA PHE A 401 2.12 23.47 35.90
C PHE A 401 2.80 22.23 36.45
N THR A 402 2.05 21.13 36.47
CA THR A 402 2.53 19.79 36.77
C THR A 402 2.00 18.82 35.71
N LEU A 403 2.93 18.27 34.91
CA LEU A 403 2.66 17.20 33.96
C LEU A 403 3.04 15.84 34.55
N VAL A 404 2.23 14.83 34.25
CA VAL A 404 2.55 13.42 34.50
C VAL A 404 2.94 12.81 33.16
N SER A 405 4.20 12.40 33.04
CA SER A 405 4.67 11.56 31.94
C SER A 405 4.50 10.09 32.33
N THR A 406 3.97 9.27 31.42
CA THR A 406 3.75 7.84 31.62
C THR A 406 4.32 7.05 30.44
N ASN A 407 5.12 6.02 30.72
CA ASN A 407 5.58 5.08 29.70
C ASN A 407 4.70 3.83 29.69
N PRO A 408 3.78 3.66 28.72
CA PRO A 408 2.91 2.47 28.65
C PRO A 408 3.65 1.20 28.21
N ASN A 409 4.92 1.28 27.79
CA ASN A 409 5.66 0.13 27.30
C ASN A 409 6.17 -0.76 28.43
N ALA A 410 5.83 -2.05 28.38
CA ALA A 410 6.25 -3.04 29.36
C ALA A 410 7.71 -3.54 29.19
N ARG A 411 8.34 -3.30 28.04
CA ARG A 411 9.69 -3.82 27.71
C ARG A 411 10.64 -2.78 27.12
N VAL A 412 10.21 -1.52 27.05
CA VAL A 412 10.97 -0.43 26.42
C VAL A 412 11.05 0.72 27.42
N GLY A 413 12.24 1.23 27.66
CA GLY A 413 12.45 2.47 28.45
C GLY A 413 12.60 3.68 27.55
N VAL A 414 12.46 4.89 28.11
CA VAL A 414 12.56 6.15 27.36
C VAL A 414 13.54 7.08 28.03
N TYR A 415 14.55 7.52 27.31
CA TYR A 415 15.36 8.68 27.68
C TYR A 415 14.72 9.92 27.11
N TYR A 416 14.52 10.93 27.96
CA TYR A 416 14.10 12.26 27.55
C TYR A 416 15.30 13.20 27.65
N ASP A 417 15.65 13.83 26.54
CA ASP A 417 16.78 14.74 26.40
C ASP A 417 16.28 16.11 25.95
N GLN A 418 16.82 17.20 26.50
CA GLN A 418 16.56 18.57 26.04
C GLN A 418 15.06 18.92 25.97
N LEU A 419 14.27 18.47 26.94
CA LEU A 419 12.87 18.86 27.04
C LEU A 419 12.77 20.35 27.36
N ARG A 420 11.90 21.08 26.64
CA ARG A 420 11.62 22.50 26.81
C ARG A 420 10.13 22.75 26.83
N ALA A 421 9.65 23.54 27.78
CA ALA A 421 8.24 23.89 27.89
C ALA A 421 8.00 25.40 27.81
N TYR A 422 6.87 25.78 27.24
CA TYR A 422 6.33 27.14 27.27
C TYR A 422 4.81 27.12 27.27
N ALA A 423 4.19 28.23 27.71
CA ALA A 423 2.76 28.42 27.67
C ALA A 423 2.38 29.32 26.48
N ALA A 424 1.24 29.01 25.88
CA ALA A 424 0.66 29.75 24.78
C ALA A 424 -0.84 29.98 25.00
N TYR A 425 -1.31 31.16 24.64
CA TYR A 425 -2.73 31.51 24.62
C TYR A 425 -3.15 31.73 23.16
N ARG A 426 -4.18 31.01 22.70
CA ARG A 426 -4.68 31.06 21.31
C ARG A 426 -3.59 30.95 20.22
N GLY A 427 -2.52 30.20 20.50
CA GLY A 427 -1.39 30.00 19.59
C GLY A 427 -0.27 31.05 19.69
N GLN A 428 -0.46 32.11 20.47
CA GLN A 428 0.58 33.09 20.80
C GLN A 428 1.31 32.68 22.08
N GLN A 429 2.64 32.58 22.03
CA GLN A 429 3.46 32.29 23.21
C GLN A 429 3.39 33.45 24.21
N ILE A 430 3.11 33.12 25.48
CA ILE A 430 2.94 34.10 26.56
C ILE A 430 4.05 34.06 27.61
N THR A 431 4.83 32.98 27.66
CA THR A 431 5.97 32.81 28.59
C THR A 431 7.26 32.51 27.82
N GLY A 432 8.41 32.67 28.48
CA GLY A 432 9.67 32.10 28.00
C GLY A 432 9.66 30.56 27.98
N GLU A 433 10.65 29.98 27.30
CA GLU A 433 10.92 28.54 27.34
C GLU A 433 11.76 28.18 28.57
N ILE A 434 11.40 27.09 29.27
CA ILE A 434 12.23 26.49 30.32
C ILE A 434 12.66 25.09 29.93
N GLY A 435 13.92 24.73 30.22
CA GLY A 435 14.44 23.38 30.01
C GLY A 435 14.25 22.47 31.22
N PHE A 436 13.96 21.20 30.99
CA PHE A 436 14.00 20.15 32.00
C PHE A 436 15.32 19.37 31.92
N PRO A 437 15.87 18.93 33.07
CA PRO A 437 17.03 18.05 33.07
C PRO A 437 16.69 16.73 32.38
N PRO A 438 17.66 16.09 31.70
CA PRO A 438 17.42 14.80 31.07
C PRO A 438 17.10 13.74 32.12
N PHE A 439 16.13 12.88 31.82
CA PHE A 439 15.74 11.79 32.71
C PHE A 439 15.43 10.52 31.93
N TYR A 440 15.54 9.40 32.63
CA TYR A 440 15.17 8.09 32.12
C TYR A 440 13.87 7.64 32.78
N GLN A 441 12.95 7.15 31.97
CA GLN A 441 11.69 6.56 32.39
C GLN A 441 11.70 5.07 32.08
N GLY A 442 11.59 4.27 33.13
CA GLY A 442 11.58 2.81 33.05
C GLY A 442 10.32 2.24 32.38
N HIS A 443 10.19 0.92 32.40
CA HIS A 443 9.03 0.23 31.83
C HIS A 443 7.80 0.41 32.72
N GLY A 444 6.67 0.87 32.15
CA GLY A 444 5.45 1.12 32.94
C GLY A 444 5.58 2.29 33.94
N ASP A 445 6.66 3.06 33.85
CA ASP A 445 7.04 4.05 34.86
C ASP A 445 6.39 5.41 34.60
N THR A 446 6.30 6.22 35.65
CA THR A 446 5.67 7.54 35.63
C THR A 446 6.55 8.59 36.29
N ASN A 447 6.66 9.77 35.68
CA ASN A 447 7.45 10.88 36.22
C ASN A 447 6.58 12.14 36.33
N LEU A 448 6.82 12.91 37.39
CA LEU A 448 6.21 14.23 37.59
C LEU A 448 7.15 15.31 37.08
N LEU A 449 6.62 16.19 36.23
CA LEU A 449 7.34 17.30 35.61
C LEU A 449 6.64 18.59 36.06
N SER A 450 7.22 19.26 37.05
CA SER A 450 6.70 20.52 37.58
C SER A 450 7.65 21.67 37.26
N ALA A 451 7.10 22.79 36.81
CA ALA A 451 7.88 23.99 36.55
C ALA A 451 7.03 25.26 36.68
N SER A 452 7.71 26.39 36.88
CA SER A 452 7.14 27.73 36.79
C SER A 452 7.68 28.42 35.55
N LEU A 453 6.79 28.72 34.61
CA LEU A 453 7.06 29.45 33.39
C LEU A 453 6.86 30.95 33.65
N SER A 454 7.86 31.76 33.33
CA SER A 454 7.76 33.22 33.43
C SER A 454 7.95 33.87 32.05
N GLY A 455 7.13 34.87 31.76
CA GLY A 455 7.28 35.78 30.63
C GLY A 455 7.45 37.19 31.17
N ALA A 456 8.60 37.81 30.91
CA ALA A 456 8.87 39.21 31.27
C ALA A 456 8.84 40.06 30.00
N GLY A 457 7.82 40.90 29.86
CA GLY A 457 7.65 41.80 28.72
C GLY A 457 7.48 41.09 27.37
N VAL A 458 6.74 39.99 27.32
CA VAL A 458 6.49 39.25 26.08
C VAL A 458 5.55 40.09 25.19
N PRO A 459 5.95 40.46 23.95
CA PRO A 459 5.10 41.27 23.09
C PRO A 459 3.90 40.44 22.62
N VAL A 460 2.69 40.96 22.83
CA VAL A 460 1.44 40.29 22.44
C VAL A 460 0.66 41.07 21.39
N ALA A 461 -0.27 40.39 20.72
CA ALA A 461 -1.12 41.02 19.70
C ALA A 461 -1.98 42.15 20.29
N ALA A 462 -2.38 43.11 19.46
CA ALA A 462 -3.23 44.22 19.91
C ALA A 462 -4.60 43.75 20.46
N SER A 463 -5.13 42.61 19.97
CA SER A 463 -6.38 42.02 20.44
C SER A 463 -6.26 41.26 21.77
N PHE A 464 -5.04 40.99 22.25
CA PHE A 464 -4.80 40.09 23.38
C PHE A 464 -5.59 40.49 24.64
N GLY A 465 -5.57 41.78 25.01
CA GLY A 465 -6.28 42.27 26.19
C GLY A 465 -7.80 42.10 26.10
N TYR A 466 -8.38 42.36 24.92
CA TYR A 466 -9.82 42.15 24.68
C TYR A 466 -10.19 40.67 24.74
N GLU A 467 -9.39 39.80 24.12
CA GLU A 467 -9.62 38.35 24.10
C GLU A 467 -9.54 37.74 25.50
N VAL A 468 -8.52 38.12 26.28
CA VAL A 468 -8.36 37.67 27.66
C VAL A 468 -9.53 38.17 28.52
N GLY A 469 -9.91 39.44 28.41
CA GLY A 469 -11.05 39.98 29.16
C GLY A 469 -12.37 39.27 28.83
N ARG A 470 -12.60 38.95 27.55
CA ARG A 470 -13.75 38.17 27.11
C ARG A 470 -13.76 36.76 27.72
N ASP A 471 -12.65 36.03 27.64
CA ASP A 471 -12.57 34.67 28.15
C ASP A 471 -12.64 34.65 29.70
N GLN A 472 -12.11 35.68 30.38
CA GLN A 472 -12.32 35.89 31.81
C GLN A 472 -13.81 36.08 32.17
N THR A 473 -14.54 36.92 31.44
CA THR A 473 -15.99 37.09 31.66
C THR A 473 -16.80 35.82 31.36
N ALA A 474 -16.27 34.93 30.51
CA ALA A 474 -16.87 33.62 30.22
C ALA A 474 -16.57 32.55 31.29
N GLY A 475 -15.77 32.89 32.32
CA GLY A 475 -15.50 32.03 33.46
C GLY A 475 -14.16 31.28 33.43
N GLY A 476 -13.34 31.44 32.38
CA GLY A 476 -12.03 30.79 32.32
C GLY A 476 -11.22 31.08 31.07
N ILE A 477 -9.90 31.08 31.20
CA ILE A 477 -8.96 31.30 30.08
C ILE A 477 -8.38 29.95 29.64
N PRO A 478 -8.54 29.55 28.36
CA PRO A 478 -7.90 28.36 27.80
C PRO A 478 -6.42 28.62 27.49
N ILE A 479 -5.52 27.95 28.21
CA ILE A 479 -4.07 28.03 28.01
C ILE A 479 -3.56 26.70 27.48
N ARG A 480 -2.66 26.76 26.50
CA ARG A 480 -1.94 25.61 25.97
C ARG A 480 -0.55 25.54 26.58
N LEU A 481 -0.20 24.39 27.15
CA LEU A 481 1.15 24.08 27.57
C LEU A 481 1.79 23.21 26.50
N ARG A 482 2.89 23.70 25.92
CA ARG A 482 3.66 22.98 24.91
C ARG A 482 4.97 22.52 25.50
N LEU A 483 5.29 21.25 25.32
CA LEU A 483 6.54 20.62 25.75
C LEU A 483 7.16 19.93 24.54
N GLY A 484 8.32 20.41 24.11
CA GLY A 484 9.09 19.86 22.98
C GLY A 484 10.44 19.33 23.44
N GLY A 485 11.02 18.35 22.74
CA GLY A 485 12.38 17.89 23.05
C GLY A 485 12.83 16.72 22.21
N ARG A 486 13.78 15.94 22.72
CA ARG A 486 14.30 14.73 22.07
C ARG A 486 14.10 13.51 22.94
N VAL A 487 13.79 12.37 22.33
CA VAL A 487 13.64 11.09 23.03
C VAL A 487 14.47 9.99 22.39
N ARG A 488 14.96 9.06 23.20
CA ARG A 488 15.63 7.82 22.77
C ARG A 488 15.01 6.63 23.47
N TRP A 489 14.75 5.57 22.72
CA TRP A 489 14.17 4.33 23.21
C TRP A 489 15.26 3.35 23.65
N LYS A 490 15.09 2.72 24.82
CA LYS A 490 15.99 1.69 25.34
C LYS A 490 15.29 0.33 25.32
N VAL A 491 15.86 -0.62 24.59
CA VAL A 491 15.41 -2.02 24.52
C VAL A 491 16.57 -2.92 24.95
N GLY A 492 16.51 -3.45 26.18
CA GLY A 492 17.63 -4.19 26.75
C GLY A 492 18.91 -3.33 26.81
N THR A 493 19.96 -3.76 26.10
CA THR A 493 21.24 -3.05 25.98
C THR A 493 21.30 -2.07 24.81
N TRP A 494 20.34 -2.13 23.88
CA TRP A 494 20.31 -1.26 22.71
C TRP A 494 19.56 0.04 23.01
N VAL A 495 20.11 1.17 22.54
CA VAL A 495 19.48 2.49 22.62
C VAL A 495 19.32 3.04 21.20
N SER A 496 18.13 3.54 20.89
CA SER A 496 17.82 4.11 19.59
C SER A 496 18.48 5.47 19.35
N GLY A 497 18.42 5.94 18.11
CA GLY A 497 18.67 7.35 17.78
C GLY A 497 17.68 8.31 18.45
N GLN A 498 17.95 9.61 18.29
CA GLN A 498 17.12 10.70 18.82
C GLN A 498 15.91 10.96 17.92
N TYR A 499 14.72 11.05 18.51
CA TYR A 499 13.47 11.44 17.87
C TYR A 499 12.96 12.74 18.49
N HIS A 500 12.32 13.61 17.72
CA HIS A 500 11.70 14.81 18.27
C HIS A 500 10.38 14.42 18.91
N ILE A 501 10.09 14.97 20.08
CA ILE A 501 8.79 14.82 20.74
C ILE A 501 8.15 16.20 20.88
N GLU A 502 6.85 16.27 20.64
CA GLU A 502 6.04 17.45 20.93
C GLU A 502 4.77 17.00 21.66
N VAL A 503 4.47 17.69 22.76
CA VAL A 503 3.33 17.45 23.64
C VAL A 503 2.54 18.75 23.75
N ASP A 504 1.24 18.70 23.47
CA ASP A 504 0.32 19.84 23.59
C ASP A 504 -0.80 19.47 24.58
N CYS A 505 -0.86 20.21 25.69
CA CYS A 505 -1.85 20.06 26.75
C CYS A 505 -2.73 21.30 26.82
N VAL A 506 -4.04 21.13 26.99
CA VAL A 506 -4.99 22.25 27.14
C VAL A 506 -5.44 22.33 28.60
N ALA A 507 -5.26 23.48 29.22
CA ALA A 507 -5.76 23.80 30.55
C ALA A 507 -6.82 24.91 30.46
N ILE A 508 -7.92 24.78 31.17
CA ILE A 508 -8.88 25.89 31.36
C ILE A 508 -8.69 26.40 32.77
N VAL A 509 -8.15 27.61 32.89
CA VAL A 509 -7.86 28.22 34.18
C VAL A 509 -9.06 29.07 34.57
N GLY A 510 -9.75 28.68 35.65
CA GLY A 510 -10.95 29.33 36.14
C GLY A 510 -10.66 30.57 36.98
N PHE A 511 -11.64 31.47 37.05
CA PHE A 511 -11.59 32.67 37.90
C PHE A 511 -12.66 32.56 38.97
N VAL A 512 -12.27 32.57 40.25
CA VAL A 512 -13.21 32.68 41.37
C VAL A 512 -13.33 34.15 41.74
N PRO A 513 -14.50 34.79 41.58
CA PRO A 513 -14.70 36.17 42.02
C PRO A 513 -14.72 36.21 43.56
N GLY A 514 -13.68 36.75 44.20
CA GLY A 514 -13.67 36.97 45.65
C GLY A 514 -12.31 36.88 46.36
N ASP A 515 -11.33 36.15 45.82
CA ASP A 515 -10.00 36.02 46.42
C ASP A 515 -8.95 36.81 45.60
N MET A 516 -8.61 38.02 46.06
CA MET A 516 -7.59 38.87 45.41
C MET A 516 -6.13 38.50 45.78
N SER A 517 -5.88 37.30 46.31
CA SER A 517 -4.52 36.87 46.69
C SER A 517 -4.23 35.37 46.54
N GLY A 518 -5.09 34.62 45.84
CA GLY A 518 -4.91 33.18 45.62
C GLY A 518 -4.55 32.82 44.17
N PRO A 519 -3.85 31.70 43.92
CA PRO A 519 -3.60 31.22 42.56
C PRO A 519 -4.90 31.03 41.77
N LEU A 520 -4.90 31.37 40.48
CA LEU A 520 -5.97 30.95 39.57
C LEU A 520 -5.88 29.43 39.41
N THR A 521 -6.68 28.69 40.17
CA THR A 521 -6.61 27.23 40.25
C THR A 521 -7.38 26.57 39.09
N THR A 522 -6.76 25.54 38.51
CA THR A 522 -7.35 24.76 37.41
C THR A 522 -8.49 23.88 37.91
N ILE A 523 -9.57 23.84 37.12
CA ILE A 523 -10.59 22.79 37.20
C ILE A 523 -10.44 21.95 35.92
N GLN A 524 -10.08 20.68 36.12
CA GLN A 524 -9.88 19.58 35.16
C GLN A 524 -8.49 19.45 34.50
N GLY A 525 -7.75 18.46 34.98
CA GLY A 525 -6.62 17.89 34.23
C GLY A 525 -7.09 17.21 32.95
N SER A 526 -6.34 17.41 31.86
CA SER A 526 -6.67 16.91 30.52
C SER A 526 -5.60 15.95 29.99
N GLN A 527 -6.03 15.03 29.11
CA GLN A 527 -5.11 14.20 28.36
C GLN A 527 -4.41 15.04 27.29
N CYS A 528 -3.07 14.98 27.26
CA CYS A 528 -2.29 15.73 26.29
C CYS A 528 -2.16 14.97 24.97
N SER A 529 -2.06 15.71 23.86
CA SER A 529 -1.68 15.15 22.57
C SER A 529 -0.16 15.03 22.49
N THR A 530 0.33 13.88 22.02
CA THR A 530 1.77 13.61 21.86
C THR A 530 2.06 13.17 20.43
N THR A 531 3.02 13.83 19.78
CA THR A 531 3.55 13.52 18.45
C THR A 531 5.05 13.24 18.53
N ILE A 532 5.53 12.22 17.79
CA ILE A 532 6.93 11.76 17.74
C ILE A 532 7.36 11.56 16.29
#